data_AF-A0A5B7I4T0-F1
#
_entry.id   AF-A0A5B7I4T0-F1
#
_cell.length_a   1.000
_cell.length_b   1.000
_cell.length_c   1.000
_cell.angle_alpha   90.00
_cell.angle_beta   90.00
_cell.angle_gamma   90.00
#
_symmetry.space_group_name_H-M   'P 1'
#
loop_
_entity.id
_entity.type
_entity.pdbx_description
1 polymer ?
#
loop_
_entity_poly.entity_id
_entity_poly.type
_entity_poly.pdbx_seq_one_letter_code
_entity_poly.pdbx_strand_id
1 'polypeptide(L)'
;MASVSPEETVENDSMPKNMAAESKLYMDVGDDSVSLIYRDEYNIHLLGMEKLHPFDACKWGNVVKHLKKKQWTKELKVVTPNEATESDLRLVHSASYLRSLKWSINVAKITEVAPAALVPNIFLQKRVLKPFR
;
A
#
# COMPACT_ATOMS: atom_id res chain seq x y z
N MET A 1 -39.00 -28.38 -9.23
CA MET A 1 -38.13 -27.78 -10.27
C MET A 1 -38.39 -26.29 -10.26
N ALA A 2 -37.61 -25.54 -9.49
CA ALA A 2 -37.66 -24.08 -9.48
C ALA A 2 -36.45 -23.59 -10.29
N SER A 3 -36.74 -22.96 -11.42
CA SER A 3 -35.77 -22.42 -12.37
C SER A 3 -35.03 -21.25 -11.72
N VAL A 4 -33.71 -21.37 -11.61
CA VAL A 4 -32.81 -20.29 -11.20
C VAL A 4 -32.56 -19.40 -12.42
N SER A 5 -32.93 -18.13 -12.30
CA SER A 5 -32.57 -17.09 -13.27
C SER A 5 -31.05 -16.83 -13.23
N PRO A 6 -30.39 -16.56 -14.37
CA PRO A 6 -29.00 -16.15 -14.36
C PRO A 6 -28.92 -14.68 -13.96
N GLU A 7 -28.33 -14.40 -12.79
CA GLU A 7 -27.85 -13.06 -12.47
C GLU A 7 -26.67 -12.76 -13.39
N GLU A 8 -26.89 -11.85 -14.32
CA GLU A 8 -25.90 -11.35 -15.27
C GLU A 8 -24.71 -10.72 -14.52
N THR A 9 -23.56 -11.38 -14.58
CA THR A 9 -22.26 -10.77 -14.32
C THR A 9 -21.95 -9.77 -15.43
N VAL A 10 -22.25 -8.50 -15.20
CA VAL A 10 -21.73 -7.40 -16.01
C VAL A 10 -20.27 -7.17 -15.60
N GLU A 11 -19.36 -7.95 -16.19
CA GLU A 11 -17.93 -7.66 -16.16
C GLU A 11 -17.67 -6.43 -17.04
N ASN A 12 -17.54 -5.28 -16.38
CA ASN A 12 -17.38 -4.00 -17.03
C ASN A 12 -15.90 -3.75 -17.36
N ASP A 13 -15.43 -4.31 -18.48
CA ASP A 13 -14.04 -4.22 -19.00
C ASP A 13 -13.67 -2.79 -19.50
N SER A 14 -14.58 -1.82 -19.36
CA SER A 14 -14.43 -0.44 -19.82
C SER A 14 -14.00 0.57 -18.73
N MET A 15 -13.99 0.17 -17.44
CA MET A 15 -13.69 1.08 -16.33
C MET A 15 -12.21 1.51 -16.11
N PRO A 16 -11.13 0.81 -16.55
CA PRO A 16 -9.79 1.10 -16.03
C PRO A 16 -9.05 2.27 -16.72
N LYS A 17 -9.36 2.61 -17.98
CA LYS A 17 -8.52 3.56 -18.74
C LYS A 17 -8.72 5.03 -18.36
N ASN A 18 -9.96 5.46 -18.14
CA ASN A 18 -10.24 6.86 -17.80
C ASN A 18 -9.78 7.20 -16.39
N MET A 19 -9.90 6.26 -15.44
CA MET A 19 -9.45 6.45 -14.06
C MET A 19 -7.92 6.47 -13.92
N ALA A 20 -7.19 5.70 -14.74
CA ALA A 20 -5.73 5.75 -14.76
C ALA A 20 -5.19 7.13 -15.21
N ALA A 21 -5.89 7.81 -16.12
CA ALA A 21 -5.51 9.13 -16.62
C ALA A 21 -5.70 10.24 -15.57
N GLU A 22 -6.57 10.05 -14.58
CA GLU A 22 -6.81 11.01 -13.48
C GLU A 22 -5.89 10.77 -12.27
N SER A 23 -5.10 9.70 -12.29
CA SER A 23 -4.22 9.33 -11.19
C SER A 23 -3.13 10.38 -10.94
N LYS A 24 -2.95 10.74 -9.68
CA LYS A 24 -1.90 11.70 -9.24
C LYS A 24 -0.64 11.00 -8.73
N LEU A 25 -0.52 9.68 -8.96
CA LEU A 25 0.61 8.88 -8.49
C LEU A 25 1.90 9.16 -9.25
N TYR A 26 1.79 9.48 -10.54
CA TYR A 26 2.94 9.80 -11.38
C TYR A 26 3.31 11.28 -11.22
N MET A 27 4.53 11.53 -10.77
CA MET A 27 5.07 12.88 -10.59
C MET A 27 6.29 13.04 -11.48
N ASP A 28 6.42 14.20 -12.11
CA ASP A 28 7.63 14.56 -12.83
C ASP A 28 8.71 14.95 -11.81
N VAL A 29 9.88 14.33 -11.95
CA VAL A 29 11.00 14.46 -11.01
C VAL A 29 12.19 15.19 -11.64
N GLY A 30 12.13 15.45 -12.96
CA GLY A 30 13.24 15.97 -13.77
C GLY A 30 14.31 14.91 -14.05
N ASP A 31 15.01 15.05 -15.18
CA ASP A 31 15.98 14.04 -15.67
C ASP A 31 17.40 14.22 -15.11
N ASP A 32 17.66 15.30 -14.38
CA ASP A 32 19.02 15.75 -14.07
C ASP A 32 19.66 15.05 -12.86
N SER A 33 18.95 14.15 -12.16
CA SER A 33 19.49 13.50 -10.95
C SER A 33 18.91 12.12 -10.66
N VAL A 34 19.72 11.26 -10.05
CA VAL A 34 19.26 9.96 -9.55
C VAL A 34 18.32 10.19 -8.35
N SER A 35 17.04 9.88 -8.55
CA SER A 35 16.00 10.12 -7.57
C SER A 35 15.57 8.85 -6.84
N LEU A 36 15.52 8.92 -5.51
CA LEU A 36 15.07 7.85 -4.62
C LEU A 36 13.66 8.17 -4.12
N ILE A 37 12.68 7.35 -4.51
CA ILE A 37 11.30 7.52 -4.06
C ILE A 37 11.16 6.91 -2.67
N TYR A 38 10.81 7.72 -1.68
CA TYR A 38 10.69 7.25 -0.31
C TYR A 38 9.83 8.16 0.57
N ARG A 39 9.11 7.52 1.50
CA ARG A 39 8.40 8.13 2.63
C ARG A 39 8.76 7.41 3.93
N ASP A 40 8.94 8.18 5.00
CA ASP A 40 9.21 7.62 6.32
C ASP A 40 8.03 6.77 6.82
N GLU A 41 6.81 7.08 6.36
CA GLU A 41 5.58 6.37 6.68
C GLU A 41 5.54 4.93 6.16
N TYR A 42 6.41 4.54 5.22
CA TYR A 42 6.50 3.15 4.75
C TYR A 42 7.03 2.19 5.83
N ASN A 43 7.63 2.71 6.90
CA ASN A 43 8.02 1.88 8.03
C ASN A 43 6.79 1.59 8.90
N ILE A 44 6.44 0.31 9.00
CA ILE A 44 5.27 -0.12 9.77
C ILE A 44 5.63 -0.20 11.25
N HIS A 45 4.92 0.57 12.07
CA HIS A 45 5.03 0.57 13.52
C HIS A 45 3.68 0.20 14.14
N LEU A 46 3.55 -1.05 14.57
CA LEU A 46 2.34 -1.61 15.19
C LEU A 46 2.57 -1.86 16.69
N LEU A 47 3.01 -0.81 17.40
CA LEU A 47 3.23 -0.84 18.85
C LEU A 47 4.15 -2.01 19.31
N GLY A 48 5.13 -2.39 18.49
CA GLY A 48 6.07 -3.48 18.77
C GLY A 48 5.64 -4.83 18.21
N MET A 49 4.39 -4.98 17.74
CA MET A 49 3.90 -6.22 17.10
C MET A 49 4.52 -6.44 15.73
N GLU A 50 5.06 -5.39 15.10
CA GLU A 50 5.83 -5.50 13.86
C GLU A 50 7.06 -6.42 13.99
N LYS A 51 7.57 -6.63 15.21
CA LYS A 51 8.70 -7.53 15.48
C LYS A 51 8.33 -9.01 15.41
N LEU A 52 7.03 -9.32 15.45
CA LEU A 52 6.51 -10.67 15.25
C LEU A 52 6.30 -10.99 13.77
N HIS A 53 6.42 -9.98 12.90
CA HIS A 53 6.29 -10.17 11.46
C HIS A 53 7.50 -10.96 10.94
N PRO A 54 7.31 -11.94 10.04
CA PRO A 54 8.41 -12.76 9.49
C PRO A 54 9.40 -11.93 8.64
N PHE A 55 9.04 -10.70 8.29
CA PHE A 55 9.86 -9.75 7.55
C PHE A 55 10.05 -8.43 8.30
N ASP A 56 11.22 -7.79 8.15
CA ASP A 56 11.52 -6.50 8.76
C ASP A 56 10.65 -5.37 8.17
N ALA A 57 9.62 -4.97 8.92
CA ALA A 57 8.69 -3.89 8.57
C ALA A 57 9.34 -2.49 8.48
N CYS A 58 10.60 -2.34 8.94
CA CYS A 58 11.39 -1.11 8.88
C CYS A 58 12.61 -1.22 7.95
N LYS A 59 12.68 -2.27 7.14
CA LYS A 59 13.83 -2.56 6.26
C LYS A 59 14.20 -1.39 5.37
N TRP A 60 13.20 -0.77 4.75
CA TRP A 60 13.40 0.28 3.76
C TRP A 60 13.96 1.57 4.38
N GLY A 61 13.48 1.97 5.57
CA GLY A 61 14.08 3.08 6.30
C GLY A 61 15.54 2.83 6.66
N ASN A 62 15.89 1.59 7.00
CA ASN A 62 17.29 1.21 7.21
C ASN A 62 18.09 1.34 5.91
N VAL A 63 17.60 0.85 4.78
CA VAL A 63 18.27 0.99 3.47
C VAL A 63 18.51 2.46 3.13
N VAL A 64 17.49 3.30 3.21
CA VAL A 64 17.60 4.75 2.91
C VAL A 64 18.61 5.43 3.82
N LYS A 65 18.61 5.13 5.13
CA LYS A 65 19.60 5.64 6.07
C LYS A 65 21.03 5.25 5.67
N HIS A 66 21.25 4.00 5.27
CA HIS A 66 22.56 3.53 4.84
C HIS A 66 23.01 4.20 3.53
N LEU A 67 22.10 4.38 2.57
CA LEU A 67 22.38 5.08 1.31
C LEU A 67 22.79 6.54 1.55
N LYS A 68 22.05 7.26 2.41
CA LYS A 68 22.38 8.63 2.81
C LYS A 68 23.74 8.71 3.53
N LYS A 69 23.99 7.80 4.48
CA LYS A 69 25.23 7.80 5.28
C LYS A 69 26.47 7.52 4.43
N LYS A 70 26.38 6.62 3.45
CA LYS A 70 27.50 6.27 2.57
C LYS A 70 27.80 7.32 1.51
N GLN A 71 27.02 8.42 1.44
CA GLN A 71 27.12 9.46 0.40
C GLN A 71 27.25 8.84 -1.01
N TRP A 72 26.44 7.81 -1.30
CA TRP A 72 26.55 7.02 -2.54
C TRP A 72 26.64 7.94 -3.77
N THR A 73 25.85 9.00 -3.79
CA THR A 73 25.90 10.07 -4.78
C THR A 73 25.70 11.41 -4.10
N LYS A 74 26.48 12.43 -4.47
CA LYS A 74 26.29 13.83 -4.02
C LYS A 74 24.93 14.41 -4.48
N GLU A 75 24.30 13.76 -5.44
CA GLU A 75 23.10 14.18 -6.16
C GLU A 75 21.87 13.31 -5.84
N LEU A 76 21.93 12.45 -4.81
CA LEU A 76 20.78 11.61 -4.45
C LEU A 76 19.61 12.47 -3.95
N LYS A 77 18.60 12.67 -4.78
CA LYS A 77 17.39 13.40 -4.45
C LYS A 77 16.34 12.44 -3.90
N VAL A 78 15.93 12.62 -2.64
CA VAL A 78 14.80 11.84 -2.10
C VAL A 78 13.50 12.52 -2.50
N VAL A 79 12.66 11.81 -3.25
CA VAL A 79 11.36 12.27 -3.71
C VAL A 79 10.27 11.60 -2.90
N THR A 80 9.33 12.42 -2.47
CA THR A 80 8.24 11.99 -1.61
C THR A 80 6.98 11.78 -2.46
N PRO A 81 6.56 10.52 -2.71
CA PRO A 81 5.44 10.19 -3.61
C PRO A 81 4.08 10.58 -3.04
N ASN A 82 3.05 10.64 -3.87
CA ASN A 82 1.66 10.81 -3.42
C ASN A 82 1.08 9.47 -2.93
N GLU A 83 0.16 9.52 -1.97
CA GLU A 83 -0.57 8.34 -1.47
C GLU A 83 -1.60 7.89 -2.50
N ALA A 84 -1.72 6.58 -2.73
CA ALA A 84 -2.73 6.02 -3.63
C ALA A 84 -4.16 6.20 -3.09
N THR A 85 -5.04 6.73 -3.95
CA THR A 85 -6.46 6.89 -3.63
C THR A 85 -7.21 5.57 -3.79
N GLU A 86 -8.45 5.48 -3.27
CA GLU A 86 -9.26 4.28 -3.48
C GLU A 86 -9.55 4.04 -4.97
N SER A 87 -9.75 5.09 -5.77
CA SER A 87 -9.90 5.00 -7.22
C SER A 87 -8.65 4.42 -7.89
N ASP A 88 -7.45 4.81 -7.44
CA ASP A 88 -6.20 4.23 -7.96
C ASP A 88 -6.11 2.74 -7.63
N LEU A 89 -6.44 2.37 -6.38
CA LEU A 89 -6.41 0.97 -5.95
C LEU A 89 -7.44 0.11 -6.70
N ARG A 90 -8.58 0.68 -7.11
CA ARG A 90 -9.63 -0.03 -7.86
C ARG A 90 -9.22 -0.40 -9.28
N LEU A 91 -8.14 0.16 -9.81
CA LEU A 91 -7.59 -0.23 -11.12
C LEU A 91 -7.05 -1.66 -11.10
N VAL A 92 -6.57 -2.12 -9.94
CA VAL A 92 -5.91 -3.43 -9.76
C VAL A 92 -6.65 -4.34 -8.77
N HIS A 93 -7.39 -3.76 -7.82
CA HIS A 93 -8.08 -4.50 -6.77
C HIS A 93 -9.60 -4.42 -6.89
N SER A 94 -10.26 -5.53 -6.61
CA SER A 94 -11.72 -5.57 -6.56
C SER A 94 -12.28 -4.76 -5.37
N ALA A 95 -13.50 -4.25 -5.54
CA ALA A 95 -14.26 -3.60 -4.48
C ALA A 95 -14.44 -4.49 -3.24
N SER A 96 -14.61 -5.79 -3.48
CA SER A 96 -14.78 -6.78 -2.41
C SER A 96 -13.51 -6.93 -1.58
N TYR A 97 -12.36 -7.03 -2.25
CA TYR A 97 -11.07 -7.12 -1.57
C TYR A 97 -10.81 -5.88 -0.70
N LEU A 98 -10.96 -4.67 -1.24
CA LEU A 98 -10.73 -3.44 -0.47
C LEU A 98 -11.68 -3.33 0.74
N ARG A 99 -12.94 -3.79 0.61
CA ARG A 99 -13.87 -3.88 1.75
C ARG A 99 -13.44 -4.91 2.80
N SER A 100 -12.85 -6.02 2.37
CA SER A 100 -12.37 -7.07 3.28
C SER A 100 -11.30 -6.58 4.24
N LEU A 101 -10.50 -5.57 3.85
CA LEU A 101 -9.44 -4.95 4.67
C LEU A 101 -9.99 -4.17 5.87
N LYS A 102 -11.30 -3.88 5.92
CA LYS A 102 -11.96 -3.26 7.08
C LYS A 102 -12.08 -4.22 8.29
N TRP A 103 -11.74 -5.49 8.10
CA TRP A 103 -11.75 -6.51 9.16
C TRP A 103 -10.33 -6.82 9.62
N SER A 104 -10.06 -6.61 10.92
CA SER A 104 -8.73 -6.84 11.51
C SER A 104 -8.22 -8.27 11.31
N ILE A 105 -9.10 -9.27 11.30
CA ILE A 105 -8.72 -10.66 11.07
C ILE A 105 -8.16 -10.89 9.67
N ASN A 106 -8.68 -10.19 8.65
CA ASN A 106 -8.19 -10.30 7.29
C ASN A 106 -6.83 -9.63 7.17
N VAL A 107 -6.66 -8.45 7.78
CA VAL A 107 -5.36 -7.76 7.83
C VAL A 107 -4.31 -8.64 8.51
N ALA A 108 -4.64 -9.23 9.66
CA ALA A 108 -3.73 -10.09 10.41
C ALA A 108 -3.29 -11.33 9.63
N LYS A 109 -4.21 -11.93 8.85
CA LYS A 109 -3.90 -13.04 7.95
C LYS A 109 -2.96 -12.61 6.83
N ILE A 110 -3.24 -11.47 6.18
CA ILE A 110 -2.42 -10.95 5.08
C ILE A 110 -1.00 -10.60 5.57
N THR A 111 -0.88 -10.00 6.75
CA THR A 111 0.43 -9.65 7.32
C THR A 111 1.08 -10.80 8.09
N GLU A 112 0.45 -11.97 8.18
CA GLU A 112 0.96 -13.11 8.96
C GLU A 112 1.29 -12.77 10.43
N VAL A 113 0.67 -11.73 11.00
CA VAL A 113 0.85 -11.30 12.40
C VAL A 113 -0.44 -11.61 13.14
N ALA A 114 -0.55 -12.85 13.63
CA ALA A 114 -1.78 -13.34 14.26
C ALA A 114 -2.33 -12.43 15.39
N PRO A 115 -1.50 -11.86 16.30
CA PRO A 115 -2.04 -10.99 17.35
C PRO A 115 -2.67 -9.69 16.81
N ALA A 116 -2.36 -9.27 15.57
CA ALA A 116 -2.97 -8.09 14.95
C ALA A 116 -4.49 -8.24 14.78
N ALA A 117 -5.02 -9.47 14.80
CA ALA A 117 -6.45 -9.72 14.68
C ALA A 117 -7.25 -9.10 15.84
N LEU A 118 -6.62 -8.93 17.01
CA LEU A 118 -7.23 -8.35 18.21
C LEU A 118 -7.14 -6.82 18.24
N VAL A 119 -6.39 -6.22 17.33
CA VAL A 119 -6.19 -4.76 17.27
C VAL A 119 -7.41 -4.09 16.62
N PRO A 120 -7.94 -2.98 17.17
CA PRO A 120 -9.02 -2.25 16.52
C PRO A 120 -8.60 -1.80 15.11
N ASN A 121 -9.46 -2.05 14.12
CA ASN A 121 -9.09 -1.88 12.71
C ASN A 121 -8.60 -0.46 12.39
N ILE A 122 -9.06 0.57 13.08
CA ILE A 122 -8.59 1.96 12.92
C ILE A 122 -7.06 2.07 13.06
N PHE A 123 -6.45 1.34 14.01
CA PHE A 123 -5.00 1.35 14.18
C PHE A 123 -4.32 0.62 13.03
N LEU A 124 -4.85 -0.53 12.59
CA LEU A 124 -4.33 -1.27 11.44
C LEU A 124 -4.43 -0.46 10.14
N GLN A 125 -5.53 0.27 9.92
CA GLN A 125 -5.69 1.17 8.79
C GLN A 125 -4.59 2.23 8.78
N LYS A 126 -4.35 2.88 9.93
CA LYS A 126 -3.36 3.97 10.02
C LYS A 126 -1.91 3.50 10.02
N ARG A 127 -1.61 2.35 10.63
CA ARG A 127 -0.25 1.90 10.92
C ARG A 127 0.26 0.79 10.01
N VAL A 128 -0.62 0.11 9.28
CA VAL A 128 -0.27 -1.00 8.37
C VAL A 128 -0.74 -0.70 6.95
N LEU A 129 -2.04 -0.44 6.76
CA LEU A 129 -2.59 -0.29 5.41
C LEU A 129 -2.24 1.04 4.75
N LYS A 130 -2.15 2.13 5.52
CA LYS A 130 -1.69 3.42 5.01
C LYS A 130 -0.22 3.36 4.51
N PRO A 131 0.74 2.76 5.24
CA PRO A 131 2.08 2.50 4.71
C PRO A 131 2.15 1.68 3.42
N PHE A 132 1.13 0.88 3.11
CA PHE A 132 1.04 0.13 1.85
C PHE A 132 0.43 0.93 0.69
N ARG A 133 0.03 2.19 0.91
CA ARG A 133 -0.51 3.12 -0.10
C ARG A 133 0.45 4.26 -0.39
#